data_AF-A0A6P0DVC4-F1
#
_entry.id   AF-A0A6P0DVC4-F1
#
_cell.length_a   1.000
_cell.length_b   1.000
_cell.length_c   1.000
_cell.angle_alpha   90.00
_cell.angle_beta   90.00
_cell.angle_gamma   90.00
#
_symmetry.space_group_name_H-M   'P 1'
#
loop_
_entity.id
_entity.type
_entity.pdbx_description
1 polymer ?
#
loop_
_entity_poly.entity_id
_entity_poly.type
_entity_poly.pdbx_seq_one_letter_code
_entity_poly.pdbx_strand_id
1 'polypeptide(L)'
;VIAQGIENSARWNLSYIERAVFALNLELKGFERPVIMKALSTDKTELSKLISVAKAIPAEIVRSVGAAPGIGRRRWMALAQDWNGMTAARLAKLIASGGFMAEESDRRFELLVAELAKKEAKPETTEFDWKPKSGGK
;
A
#
# COMPACT_ATOMS: atom_id res chain seq x y z
N VAL A 1 -24.40 -8.71 -20.24
CA VAL A 1 -24.41 -9.36 -18.91
C VAL A 1 -23.35 -8.70 -18.01
N ILE A 2 -23.55 -7.45 -17.60
CA ILE A 2 -22.64 -6.67 -16.73
C ILE A 2 -23.17 -6.62 -15.27
N ALA A 3 -24.44 -6.98 -15.07
CA ALA A 3 -25.15 -6.87 -13.80
C ALA A 3 -24.62 -7.81 -12.69
N GLN A 4 -24.21 -9.04 -13.01
CA GLN A 4 -23.81 -10.03 -11.98
C GLN A 4 -22.53 -9.65 -11.20
N GLY A 5 -21.62 -8.87 -11.78
CA GLY A 5 -20.40 -8.42 -11.08
C GLY A 5 -20.65 -7.27 -10.10
N ILE A 6 -21.59 -6.36 -10.45
CA ILE A 6 -21.95 -5.19 -9.63
C ILE A 6 -22.91 -5.59 -8.50
N GLU A 7 -23.78 -6.58 -8.73
CA GLU A 7 -24.74 -7.04 -7.71
C GLU A 7 -24.10 -7.88 -6.59
N ASN A 8 -22.91 -8.45 -6.80
CA ASN A 8 -22.21 -9.22 -5.77
C ASN A 8 -21.29 -8.37 -4.88
N SER A 9 -20.73 -7.26 -5.39
CA SER A 9 -19.83 -6.41 -4.59
C SER A 9 -20.54 -5.69 -3.44
N ALA A 10 -21.84 -5.39 -3.58
CA ALA A 10 -22.64 -4.76 -2.52
C ALA A 10 -22.97 -5.71 -1.34
N ARG A 11 -22.80 -7.03 -1.51
CA ARG A 11 -23.08 -8.04 -0.46
C ARG A 11 -21.86 -8.40 0.38
N TRP A 12 -20.66 -8.09 -0.09
CA TRP A 12 -19.43 -8.44 0.60
C TRP A 12 -19.02 -7.24 1.46
N ASN A 13 -18.76 -7.48 2.74
CA ASN A 13 -18.21 -6.48 3.66
C ASN A 13 -16.74 -6.24 3.30
N LEU A 14 -16.51 -5.71 2.10
CA LEU A 14 -15.20 -5.43 1.53
C LEU A 14 -14.45 -4.49 2.46
N SER A 15 -13.17 -4.78 2.68
CA SER A 15 -12.31 -3.88 3.41
C SER A 15 -12.17 -2.54 2.67
N TYR A 16 -11.65 -1.54 3.36
CA TYR A 16 -11.44 -0.22 2.77
C TYR A 16 -10.59 -0.30 1.49
N ILE A 17 -9.51 -1.09 1.51
CA ILE A 17 -8.60 -1.19 0.36
C ILE A 17 -9.21 -2.01 -0.78
N GLU A 18 -10.01 -3.03 -0.50
CA GLU A 18 -10.74 -3.78 -1.52
C GLU A 18 -11.76 -2.89 -2.26
N ARG A 19 -12.50 -2.05 -1.51
CA ARG A 19 -13.38 -1.03 -2.09
C ARG A 19 -12.60 -0.03 -2.95
N ALA A 20 -11.40 0.35 -2.53
CA ALA A 20 -10.56 1.30 -3.24
C ALA A 20 -10.05 0.73 -4.58
N VAL A 21 -9.54 -0.50 -4.56
CA VAL A 21 -9.09 -1.22 -5.75
C VAL A 21 -10.27 -1.46 -6.71
N PHE A 22 -11.44 -1.83 -6.19
CA PHE A 22 -12.64 -2.01 -7.00
C PHE A 22 -13.07 -0.70 -7.68
N ALA A 23 -13.10 0.41 -6.94
CA ALA A 23 -13.42 1.73 -7.47
C ALA A 23 -12.47 2.12 -8.61
N LEU A 24 -11.16 1.96 -8.40
CA LEU A 24 -10.15 2.27 -9.41
C LEU A 24 -10.30 1.39 -10.65
N ASN A 25 -10.52 0.07 -10.47
CA ASN A 25 -10.70 -0.85 -11.58
C ASN A 25 -11.93 -0.53 -12.43
N LEU A 26 -13.03 -0.05 -11.82
CA LEU A 26 -14.19 0.42 -12.58
C LEU A 26 -13.88 1.73 -13.31
N GLU A 27 -13.17 2.68 -12.68
CA GLU A 27 -12.77 3.93 -13.35
C GLU A 27 -11.87 3.64 -14.57
N LEU A 28 -10.89 2.73 -14.43
CA LEU A 28 -9.99 2.33 -15.51
C LEU A 28 -10.70 1.58 -16.66
N LYS A 29 -11.83 0.92 -16.37
CA LYS A 29 -12.69 0.29 -17.38
C LYS A 29 -13.65 1.28 -18.06
N GLY A 30 -13.60 2.56 -17.70
CA GLY A 30 -14.42 3.61 -18.31
C GLY A 30 -15.82 3.76 -17.71
N PHE A 31 -16.10 3.18 -16.54
CA PHE A 31 -17.39 3.41 -15.86
C PHE A 31 -17.47 4.83 -15.29
N GLU A 32 -18.61 5.48 -15.46
CA GLU A 32 -18.83 6.82 -14.91
C GLU A 32 -18.92 6.79 -13.38
N ARG A 33 -18.42 7.85 -12.74
CA ARG A 33 -18.43 7.95 -11.27
C ARG A 33 -19.80 7.76 -10.61
N PRO A 34 -20.93 8.24 -11.17
CA PRO A 34 -22.26 7.93 -10.62
C PRO A 34 -22.59 6.44 -10.56
N VAL A 35 -22.16 5.66 -11.56
CA VAL A 35 -22.35 4.20 -11.60
C VAL A 35 -21.51 3.53 -10.51
N ILE A 36 -20.26 3.97 -10.35
CA ILE A 36 -19.34 3.44 -9.32
C ILE A 36 -19.84 3.77 -7.91
N MET A 37 -20.33 4.99 -7.69
CA MET A 37 -20.95 5.41 -6.42
C MET A 37 -22.13 4.51 -6.05
N LYS A 38 -23.02 4.23 -7.03
CA LYS A 38 -24.14 3.32 -6.85
C LYS A 38 -23.69 1.89 -6.54
N ALA A 39 -22.67 1.39 -7.24
CA ALA A 39 -22.13 0.04 -7.02
C ALA A 39 -21.51 -0.16 -5.62
N LEU A 40 -20.90 0.90 -5.08
CA LEU A 40 -20.23 0.90 -3.77
C LEU A 40 -21.08 1.48 -2.64
N SER A 41 -22.34 1.85 -2.92
CA SER A 41 -23.24 2.54 -1.99
C SER A 41 -22.54 3.70 -1.25
N THR A 42 -21.88 4.58 -2.00
CA THR A 42 -21.01 5.62 -1.46
C THR A 42 -21.22 6.97 -2.12
N ASP A 43 -20.71 8.04 -1.50
CA ASP A 43 -20.84 9.41 -2.02
C ASP A 43 -19.60 9.84 -2.83
N LYS A 44 -19.68 11.02 -3.44
CA LYS A 44 -18.63 11.59 -4.31
C LYS A 44 -17.30 11.78 -3.55
N THR A 45 -17.38 12.17 -2.29
CA THR A 45 -16.23 12.48 -1.44
C THR A 45 -15.49 11.19 -1.09
N GLU A 46 -16.22 10.18 -0.65
CA GLU A 46 -15.66 8.87 -0.29
C GLU A 46 -15.14 8.14 -1.53
N LEU A 47 -15.85 8.17 -2.66
CA LEU A 47 -15.34 7.63 -3.92
C LEU A 47 -14.02 8.28 -4.34
N SER A 48 -13.93 9.61 -4.20
CA SER A 48 -12.69 10.33 -4.54
C SER A 48 -11.52 9.90 -3.65
N LYS A 49 -11.76 9.70 -2.35
CA LYS A 49 -10.73 9.20 -1.42
C LYS A 49 -10.28 7.78 -1.77
N LEU A 50 -11.24 6.88 -2.04
CA LEU A 50 -10.98 5.50 -2.44
C LEU A 50 -10.07 5.46 -3.67
N ILE A 51 -10.42 6.20 -4.72
CA ILE A 51 -9.63 6.26 -5.96
C ILE A 51 -8.24 6.86 -5.71
N SER A 52 -8.15 7.93 -4.92
CA SER A 52 -6.85 8.55 -4.60
C SER A 52 -5.90 7.60 -3.88
N VAL A 53 -6.39 6.85 -2.89
CA VAL A 53 -5.58 5.84 -2.17
C VAL A 53 -5.10 4.75 -3.13
N ALA A 54 -5.99 4.20 -3.94
CA ALA A 54 -5.66 3.13 -4.88
C ALA A 54 -4.69 3.57 -5.99
N LYS A 55 -4.70 4.86 -6.38
CA LYS A 55 -3.75 5.41 -7.35
C LYS A 55 -2.38 5.73 -6.75
N ALA A 56 -2.33 6.14 -5.49
CA ALA A 56 -1.09 6.57 -4.84
C ALA A 56 -0.18 5.38 -4.48
N ILE A 57 -0.76 4.26 -4.08
CA ILE A 57 -0.02 3.08 -3.63
C ILE A 57 0.13 2.09 -4.80
N PRO A 58 1.34 1.60 -5.12
CA PRO A 58 1.54 0.61 -6.16
C PRO A 58 0.71 -0.65 -5.95
N ALA A 59 0.13 -1.17 -7.03
CA ALA A 59 -0.75 -2.34 -6.98
C ALA A 59 -0.08 -3.61 -6.41
N GLU A 60 1.25 -3.73 -6.54
CA GLU A 60 2.01 -4.82 -5.92
C GLU A 60 1.92 -4.76 -4.39
N ILE A 61 2.07 -3.58 -3.79
CA ILE A 61 2.04 -3.38 -2.34
C ILE A 61 0.65 -3.71 -1.80
N VAL A 62 -0.38 -3.21 -2.46
CA VAL A 62 -1.77 -3.50 -2.09
C VAL A 62 -2.05 -5.00 -2.14
N ARG A 63 -1.56 -5.70 -3.17
CA ARG A 63 -1.70 -7.17 -3.30
C ARG A 63 -0.93 -7.93 -2.21
N SER A 64 0.29 -7.50 -1.89
CA SER A 64 1.11 -8.16 -0.86
C SER A 64 0.52 -8.01 0.54
N VAL A 65 -0.13 -6.87 0.84
CA VAL A 65 -0.87 -6.66 2.09
C VAL A 65 -2.13 -7.53 2.13
N GLY A 66 -2.95 -7.49 1.09
CA GLY A 66 -4.26 -8.16 1.05
C GLY A 66 -5.38 -7.30 1.64
N ALA A 67 -6.45 -7.94 2.12
CA ALA A 67 -7.69 -7.27 2.52
C ALA A 67 -7.51 -6.31 3.71
N ALA A 68 -6.67 -6.65 4.69
CA ALA A 68 -6.43 -5.85 5.90
C ALA A 68 -7.73 -5.31 6.56
N PRO A 69 -8.66 -6.18 6.98
CA PRO A 69 -10.00 -5.77 7.44
C PRO A 69 -9.99 -4.89 8.70
N GLY A 70 -8.97 -4.97 9.56
CA GLY A 70 -8.82 -4.09 10.72
C GLY A 70 -8.26 -2.72 10.38
N ILE A 71 -7.76 -2.53 9.15
CA ILE A 71 -7.12 -1.29 8.71
C ILE A 71 -8.12 -0.39 7.98
N GLY A 72 -8.61 0.61 8.73
CA GLY A 72 -9.55 1.59 8.21
C GLY A 72 -8.93 2.68 7.32
N ARG A 73 -9.81 3.50 6.75
CA ARG A 73 -9.50 4.62 5.85
C ARG A 73 -8.30 5.48 6.28
N ARG A 74 -8.28 5.93 7.54
CA ARG A 74 -7.27 6.90 8.01
C ARG A 74 -5.85 6.37 7.85
N ARG A 75 -5.63 5.08 8.11
CA ARG A 75 -4.31 4.47 8.01
C ARG A 75 -3.89 4.29 6.57
N TRP A 76 -4.79 3.83 5.70
CA TRP A 76 -4.52 3.74 4.26
C TRP A 76 -4.23 5.09 3.61
N MET A 77 -4.94 6.15 4.02
CA MET A 77 -4.65 7.50 3.56
C MET A 77 -3.28 8.00 4.02
N ALA A 78 -2.90 7.74 5.28
CA ALA A 78 -1.57 8.09 5.77
C ALA A 78 -0.48 7.35 4.98
N LEU A 79 -0.64 6.05 4.77
CA LEU A 79 0.26 5.25 3.93
C LEU A 79 0.41 5.83 2.53
N ALA A 80 -0.69 6.23 1.89
CA ALA A 80 -0.68 6.86 0.57
C ALA A 80 0.04 8.21 0.54
N GLN A 81 -0.01 8.99 1.63
CA GLN A 81 0.67 10.29 1.74
C GLN A 81 2.18 10.14 1.95
N ASP A 82 2.58 9.15 2.74
CA ASP A 82 3.99 8.88 3.04
C ASP A 82 4.68 8.12 1.90
N TRP A 83 3.90 7.54 0.98
CA TRP A 83 4.41 6.81 -0.17
C TRP A 83 5.22 7.72 -1.10
N ASN A 84 6.50 7.39 -1.30
CA ASN A 84 7.39 8.11 -2.20
C ASN A 84 8.43 7.18 -2.84
N GLY A 85 9.11 7.66 -3.88
CA GLY A 85 10.07 6.84 -4.64
C GLY A 85 11.27 6.33 -3.84
N MET A 86 11.68 7.04 -2.77
CA MET A 86 12.85 6.66 -1.96
C MET A 86 12.57 5.42 -1.09
N THR A 87 11.31 5.20 -0.71
CA THR A 87 10.90 4.06 0.11
C THR A 87 10.52 2.84 -0.71
N ALA A 88 10.24 3.01 -2.01
CA ALA A 88 9.78 1.94 -2.90
C ALA A 88 10.73 0.72 -2.94
N ALA A 89 12.04 0.94 -3.06
CA ALA A 89 13.01 -0.16 -3.10
C ALA A 89 13.12 -0.94 -1.78
N ARG A 90 13.08 -0.23 -0.64
CA ARG A 90 13.10 -0.87 0.69
C ARG A 90 11.84 -1.69 0.93
N LEU A 91 10.68 -1.15 0.57
CA LEU A 91 9.41 -1.85 0.71
C LEU A 91 9.28 -3.04 -0.25
N ALA A 92 9.81 -2.94 -1.47
CA ALA A 92 9.88 -4.07 -2.40
C ALA A 92 10.70 -5.25 -1.81
N LYS A 93 11.81 -4.96 -1.12
CA LYS A 93 12.59 -5.99 -0.41
C LYS A 93 11.80 -6.61 0.75
N LEU A 94 11.07 -5.79 1.50
CA LEU A 94 10.25 -6.26 2.62
C LEU A 94 9.15 -7.21 2.14
N ILE A 95 8.37 -6.82 1.12
CA ILE A 95 7.24 -7.63 0.63
C ILE A 95 7.70 -8.93 -0.04
N ALA A 96 8.94 -8.97 -0.56
CA ALA A 96 9.53 -10.19 -1.11
C ALA A 96 10.03 -11.16 -0.02
N SER A 97 10.07 -10.74 1.24
CA SER A 97 10.54 -11.61 2.33
C SER A 97 9.50 -12.65 2.72
N GLY A 98 9.94 -13.89 2.95
CA GLY A 98 9.06 -14.97 3.41
C GLY A 98 8.43 -14.67 4.77
N GLY A 99 9.15 -13.98 5.66
CA GLY A 99 8.64 -13.54 6.95
C GLY A 99 7.45 -12.59 6.82
N PHE A 100 7.50 -11.64 5.88
CA PHE A 100 6.36 -10.76 5.61
C PHE A 100 5.14 -11.53 5.08
N MET A 101 5.37 -12.45 4.12
CA MET A 101 4.28 -13.21 3.50
C MET A 101 3.66 -14.26 4.45
N ALA A 102 4.36 -14.65 5.51
CA ALA A 102 3.86 -15.56 6.53
C ALA A 102 2.92 -14.88 7.55
N GLU A 103 2.92 -13.54 7.61
CA GLU A 103 2.09 -12.77 8.55
C GLU A 103 0.65 -12.59 8.06
N GLU A 104 -0.25 -12.27 8.98
CA GLU A 104 -1.64 -11.93 8.67
C GLU A 104 -1.76 -10.56 7.98
N SER A 105 -2.84 -10.35 7.23
CA SER A 105 -3.00 -9.19 6.36
C SER A 105 -2.90 -7.83 7.08
N ASP A 106 -3.53 -7.70 8.26
CA ASP A 106 -3.40 -6.50 9.10
C ASP A 106 -1.95 -6.31 9.56
N ARG A 107 -1.27 -7.40 9.94
CA ARG A 107 0.12 -7.35 10.41
C ARG A 107 1.09 -6.96 9.30
N ARG A 108 0.86 -7.42 8.07
CA ARG A 108 1.60 -6.98 6.88
C ARG A 108 1.49 -5.47 6.67
N PHE A 109 0.30 -4.90 6.87
CA PHE A 109 0.13 -3.44 6.81
C PHE A 109 0.97 -2.73 7.89
N GLU A 110 0.94 -3.21 9.14
CA GLU A 110 1.75 -2.62 10.22
C GLU A 110 3.26 -2.68 9.92
N LEU A 111 3.73 -3.78 9.33
CA LEU A 111 5.14 -3.93 8.93
C LEU A 111 5.54 -2.91 7.86
N LEU A 112 4.68 -2.63 6.88
CA LEU A 112 4.95 -1.58 5.88
C LEU A 112 5.04 -0.19 6.52
N VAL A 113 4.12 0.13 7.42
CA VAL A 113 4.12 1.42 8.13
C VAL A 113 5.38 1.54 9.00
N ALA A 114 5.77 0.47 9.69
CA ALA A 114 6.99 0.45 10.49
C ALA A 114 8.24 0.64 9.62
N GLU A 115 8.30 0.03 8.43
CA GLU A 115 9.41 0.19 7.50
C GLU A 115 9.47 1.61 6.91
N LEU A 116 8.33 2.23 6.63
CA LEU A 116 8.24 3.63 6.20
C LEU A 116 8.70 4.60 7.29
N ALA A 117 8.39 4.31 8.55
CA ALA A 117 8.78 5.13 9.68
C ALA A 117 10.29 5.07 9.99
N LYS A 118 11.01 4.08 9.45
CA LYS A 118 12.47 4.02 9.57
C LYS A 118 13.08 5.17 8.76
N LYS A 119 13.55 6.21 9.47
CA LYS A 119 14.51 7.18 8.92
C LYS A 119 15.63 6.39 8.25
N GLU A 120 16.06 6.84 7.07
CA GLU A 120 17.26 6.29 6.45
C GLU A 120 18.35 6.24 7.51
N ALA A 121 18.72 5.03 7.92
CA ALA A 121 19.95 4.85 8.65
C ALA A 121 21.00 5.36 7.68
N LYS A 122 21.62 6.49 8.04
CA LYS A 122 22.89 6.93 7.48
C LYS A 122 23.73 5.66 7.36
N PRO A 123 24.23 5.29 6.16
CA PRO A 123 24.98 4.05 6.02
C PRO A 123 26.03 4.07 7.12
N GLU A 124 26.05 3.03 7.97
CA GLU A 124 27.12 2.86 8.93
C GLU A 124 28.40 3.05 8.13
N THR A 125 29.10 4.15 8.42
CA THR A 125 30.48 4.33 7.99
C THR A 125 31.15 3.04 8.42
N THR A 126 31.40 2.15 7.47
CA THR A 126 32.38 1.10 7.64
C THR A 126 33.62 1.90 7.95
N GLU A 127 34.02 1.91 9.23
CA GLU A 127 35.29 2.43 9.67
C GLU A 127 36.31 1.85 8.70
N PHE A 128 36.83 2.71 7.80
CA PHE A 128 37.99 2.35 7.02
C PHE A 128 39.08 2.09 8.04
N ASP A 129 39.43 0.82 8.23
CA ASP A 129 40.56 0.33 9.01
C ASP A 129 41.84 0.93 8.39
N TRP A 130 42.10 2.19 8.73
CA TRP A 130 43.31 2.88 8.35
C TRP A 130 44.40 2.45 9.33
N LYS A 131 45.17 1.44 8.93
CA LYS A 131 46.46 1.14 9.54
C LYS A 131 47.50 2.15 9.04
N PRO A 132 48.14 2.96 9.91
CA PRO A 132 49.32 3.71 9.50
C PRO A 132 50.42 2.73 9.08
N LYS A 133 50.94 2.90 7.86
CA LYS A 133 52.15 2.19 7.42
C LYS A 133 53.34 2.63 8.27
N SER A 134 53.96 1.65 8.90
CA SER A 134 55.29 1.76 9.49
C SER A 134 56.31 2.19 8.41
N GLY A 135 57.12 3.18 8.76
CA GLY A 135 58.28 3.68 8.00
C GLY A 135 58.74 4.95 8.72
N GLY A 136 59.85 5.00 9.45
CA GLY A 136 61.13 4.36 9.25
C GLY A 136 62.16 5.50 9.23
N LYS A 137 62.96 5.60 10.29
CA LYS A 137 64.34 6.13 10.31
C LYS A 137 65.04 5.55 11.51
#